data_AF-A0A519IT33-F1
#
_entry.id   AF-A0A519IT33-F1
#
_cell.length_a   1.000
_cell.length_b   1.000
_cell.length_c   1.000
_cell.angle_alpha   90.00
_cell.angle_beta   90.00
_cell.angle_gamma   90.00
#
_symmetry.space_group_name_H-M   'P 1'
#
loop_
_entity.id
_entity.type
_entity.pdbx_description
1 polymer ?
#
loop_
_entity_poly.entity_id
_entity_poly.type
_entity_poly.pdbx_seq_one_letter_code
_entity_poly.pdbx_strand_id
1 'polypeptide(L)'
;MAKPAVSVIPGTIITGGELSPSTILAVNQAASKTPAQWRRFVAYTGVVKVGGSLAWRANNPGNLRDSPFKIGNVTGGVGVFAVFANMDDGHAAQRALYLNKYGAMKVRDAISKLTPPSENNTERYLKALVKAGVDLDKDVKSQIDVLMPAVAVSEGVIAGIEVPR
;
A
#
# COMPACT_ATOMS: atom_id res chain seq x y z
N MET A 1 40.37 12.17 -7.33
CA MET A 1 39.82 10.81 -7.21
C MET A 1 38.31 10.93 -7.14
N ALA A 2 37.55 10.31 -8.04
CA ALA A 2 36.09 10.30 -7.94
C ALA A 2 35.68 9.43 -6.75
N LYS A 3 34.86 9.97 -5.83
CA LYS A 3 34.32 9.24 -4.69
C LYS A 3 33.49 8.05 -5.24
N PRO A 4 33.63 6.82 -4.72
CA PRO A 4 32.85 5.69 -5.23
C PRO A 4 31.36 6.02 -5.16
N ALA A 5 30.62 5.77 -6.25
CA ALA A 5 29.18 5.92 -6.25
C ALA A 5 28.59 4.96 -5.22
N VAL A 6 27.96 5.51 -4.18
CA VAL A 6 27.27 4.70 -3.17
C VAL A 6 26.04 4.09 -3.83
N SER A 7 25.93 2.76 -3.85
CA SER A 7 24.74 2.09 -4.36
C SER A 7 23.56 2.33 -3.42
N VAL A 8 22.39 2.64 -3.98
CA VAL A 8 21.14 2.75 -3.23
C VAL A 8 20.59 1.36 -2.92
N ILE A 9 19.93 1.20 -1.76
CA ILE A 9 19.14 -0.01 -1.48
C ILE A 9 18.11 -0.30 -2.60
N PRO A 10 17.66 -1.55 -2.79
CA PRO A 10 16.69 -1.87 -3.84
C PRO A 10 15.40 -1.04 -3.74
N GLY A 11 14.83 -0.64 -4.88
CA GLY A 11 13.57 0.09 -4.89
C GLY A 11 13.12 0.49 -6.28
N THR A 12 12.07 1.30 -6.34
CA THR A 12 11.45 1.74 -7.59
C THR A 12 11.29 3.25 -7.58
N ILE A 13 11.69 3.89 -8.67
CA ILE A 13 11.43 5.31 -8.91
C ILE A 13 10.17 5.40 -9.76
N ILE A 14 9.15 6.10 -9.25
CA ILE A 14 7.86 6.27 -9.92
C ILE A 14 7.82 7.62 -10.63
N THR A 15 8.28 8.69 -9.96
CA THR A 15 8.43 10.03 -10.55
C THR A 15 9.72 10.71 -10.04
N GLY A 16 10.12 11.82 -10.67
CA GLY A 16 11.24 12.67 -10.22
C GLY A 16 12.63 12.38 -10.82
N GLY A 17 12.76 11.45 -11.78
CA GLY A 17 14.05 11.15 -12.44
C GLY A 17 15.01 10.33 -11.59
N GLU A 18 16.31 10.41 -11.81
CA GLU A 18 17.33 9.73 -11.00
C GLU A 18 17.52 10.37 -9.61
N LEU A 19 17.96 9.59 -8.62
CA LEU A 19 18.23 10.11 -7.27
C LEU A 19 19.59 10.81 -7.23
N SER A 20 19.65 11.98 -6.60
CA SER A 20 20.91 12.67 -6.37
C SER A 20 21.81 11.90 -5.39
N PRO A 21 23.15 12.10 -5.41
CA PRO A 21 24.05 11.45 -4.45
C PRO A 21 23.70 11.74 -2.98
N SER A 22 23.24 12.95 -2.65
CA SER A 22 22.82 13.29 -1.29
C SER A 22 21.54 12.55 -0.89
N THR A 23 20.57 12.45 -1.81
CA THR A 23 19.35 11.67 -1.59
C THR A 23 19.67 10.20 -1.37
N ILE A 24 20.60 9.61 -2.13
CA ILE A 24 21.02 8.21 -1.97
C ILE A 24 21.61 7.97 -0.57
N LEU A 25 22.48 8.86 -0.09
CA LEU A 25 23.06 8.77 1.25
C LEU A 25 21.97 8.81 2.33
N ALA A 26 21.01 9.73 2.21
CA ALA A 26 19.90 9.86 3.16
C ALA A 26 18.97 8.63 3.14
N VAL A 27 18.68 8.08 1.95
CA VAL A 27 17.90 6.84 1.78
C VAL A 27 18.60 5.66 2.45
N ASN A 28 19.90 5.49 2.25
CA ASN A 28 20.67 4.41 2.88
C ASN A 28 20.75 4.59 4.41
N GLN A 29 20.87 5.82 4.90
CA GLN A 29 20.81 6.11 6.33
C GLN A 29 19.44 5.76 6.92
N ALA A 30 18.33 6.11 6.25
CA ALA A 30 16.98 5.71 6.68
C ALA A 30 16.82 4.18 6.68
N ALA A 31 17.35 3.50 5.65
CA ALA A 31 17.30 2.04 5.54
C ALA A 31 18.06 1.33 6.68
N SER A 32 19.14 1.92 7.20
CA SER A 32 19.90 1.34 8.32
C SER A 32 19.06 1.18 9.60
N LYS A 33 18.06 2.06 9.78
CA LYS A 33 17.10 2.05 10.90
C LYS A 33 15.91 1.12 10.66
N THR A 34 15.81 0.53 9.47
CA THR A 34 14.70 -0.32 9.05
C THR A 34 15.12 -1.80 9.17
N PRO A 35 14.23 -2.70 9.63
CA PRO A 35 14.47 -4.14 9.60
C PRO A 35 14.85 -4.63 8.20
N ALA A 36 15.80 -5.57 8.09
CA ALA A 36 16.40 -5.98 6.82
C ALA A 36 15.35 -6.40 5.77
N GLN A 37 14.30 -7.12 6.19
CA GLN A 37 13.22 -7.58 5.31
C GLN A 37 12.42 -6.44 4.66
N TRP A 38 12.46 -5.22 5.21
CA TRP A 38 11.71 -4.05 4.72
C TRP A 38 12.60 -2.98 4.09
N ARG A 39 13.92 -3.19 3.97
CA ARG A 39 14.87 -2.23 3.37
C ARG A 39 14.68 -2.10 1.86
N ARG A 40 13.58 -1.45 1.47
CA ARG A 40 13.23 -1.09 0.10
C ARG A 40 12.71 0.33 0.06
N PHE A 41 12.80 0.97 -1.10
CA PHE A 41 12.25 2.31 -1.30
C PHE A 41 11.23 2.38 -2.45
N VAL A 42 10.33 3.36 -2.37
CA VAL A 42 9.56 3.88 -3.52
C VAL A 42 9.77 5.39 -3.57
N ALA A 43 10.23 5.91 -4.71
CA ALA A 43 10.55 7.32 -4.88
C ALA A 43 9.54 8.05 -5.76
N TYR A 44 9.20 9.26 -5.32
CA TYR A 44 8.35 10.24 -6.00
C TYR A 44 9.18 11.50 -6.29
N THR A 45 8.56 12.50 -6.91
CA THR A 45 9.22 13.77 -7.29
C THR A 45 9.81 14.52 -6.09
N GLY A 46 9.11 14.56 -4.95
CA GLY A 46 9.56 15.32 -3.75
C GLY A 46 9.94 14.47 -2.54
N VAL A 47 9.77 13.15 -2.60
CA VAL A 47 9.98 12.29 -1.43
C VAL A 47 10.37 10.87 -1.82
N VAL A 48 11.20 10.24 -1.00
CA VAL A 48 11.50 8.81 -1.06
C VAL A 48 10.95 8.13 0.21
N LYS A 49 10.04 7.17 0.02
CA LYS A 49 9.47 6.36 1.11
C LYS A 49 10.33 5.12 1.33
N VAL A 50 10.96 5.02 2.48
CA VAL A 50 11.92 3.95 2.84
C VAL A 50 11.36 3.09 3.96
N GLY A 51 11.43 1.77 3.84
CA GLY A 51 10.90 0.90 4.88
C GLY A 51 9.37 0.82 4.91
N GLY A 52 8.80 0.40 6.04
CA GLY A 52 7.36 0.20 6.19
C GLY A 52 6.80 -0.92 5.32
N SER A 53 5.47 -0.99 5.20
CA SER A 53 4.79 -1.94 4.32
C SER A 53 4.80 -1.45 2.86
N LEU A 54 4.58 -2.38 1.91
CA LEU A 54 4.49 -2.03 0.49
C LEU A 54 3.29 -1.10 0.23
N ALA A 55 2.15 -1.38 0.85
CA ALA A 55 0.95 -0.54 0.83
C ALA A 55 1.28 0.92 1.18
N TRP A 56 2.06 1.14 2.24
CA TRP A 56 2.46 2.49 2.65
C TRP A 56 3.38 3.17 1.63
N ARG A 57 4.42 2.46 1.16
CA ARG A 57 5.36 3.02 0.16
C ARG A 57 4.70 3.34 -1.18
N ALA A 58 3.71 2.53 -1.58
CA ALA A 58 2.96 2.67 -2.83
C ALA A 58 1.75 3.60 -2.73
N ASN A 59 1.49 4.20 -1.56
CA ASN A 59 0.25 4.93 -1.28
C ASN A 59 -1.02 4.13 -1.62
N ASN A 60 -1.00 2.82 -1.37
CA ASN A 60 -2.00 1.87 -1.79
C ASN A 60 -2.57 1.11 -0.58
N PRO A 61 -3.47 1.75 0.20
CA PRO A 61 -3.94 1.21 1.48
C PRO A 61 -4.79 -0.06 1.33
N GLY A 62 -5.34 -0.33 0.14
CA GLY A 62 -6.12 -1.52 -0.16
C GLY A 62 -5.36 -2.64 -0.86
N ASN A 63 -4.02 -2.53 -1.01
CA ASN A 63 -3.21 -3.49 -1.77
C ASN A 63 -3.75 -3.78 -3.18
N LEU A 64 -4.28 -2.75 -3.85
CA LEU A 64 -4.84 -2.87 -5.20
C LEU A 64 -3.76 -3.32 -6.20
N ARG A 65 -4.10 -4.34 -6.99
CA ARG A 65 -3.25 -4.83 -8.09
C ARG A 65 -3.24 -3.87 -9.28
N ASP A 66 -4.38 -3.22 -9.52
CA ASP A 66 -4.56 -2.32 -10.64
C ASP A 66 -5.62 -1.26 -10.33
N SER A 67 -5.56 -0.14 -11.05
CA SER A 67 -6.52 0.95 -11.00
C SER A 67 -6.30 1.88 -12.20
N PRO A 68 -7.36 2.43 -12.82
CA PRO A 68 -7.20 3.46 -13.85
C PRO A 68 -6.54 4.75 -13.32
N PHE A 69 -6.49 4.94 -12.00
CA PHE A 69 -5.90 6.12 -11.35
C PHE A 69 -4.46 5.90 -10.87
N LYS A 70 -3.84 4.76 -11.19
CA LYS A 70 -2.45 4.50 -10.77
C LYS A 70 -1.47 5.36 -11.57
N ILE A 71 -0.37 5.75 -10.94
CA ILE A 71 0.74 6.47 -11.58
C ILE A 71 1.95 5.57 -11.86
N GLY A 72 1.87 4.30 -11.48
CA GLY A 72 2.93 3.33 -11.66
C GLY A 72 2.60 2.00 -11.01
N ASN A 73 3.59 1.12 -10.99
CA ASN A 73 3.49 -0.16 -10.30
C ASN A 73 4.77 -0.45 -9.52
N VAL A 74 4.66 -1.28 -8.49
CA VAL A 74 5.78 -1.78 -7.71
C VAL A 74 5.65 -3.29 -7.51
N THR A 75 6.75 -4.02 -7.63
CA THR A 75 6.78 -5.47 -7.40
C THR A 75 6.95 -5.77 -5.92
N GLY A 76 6.03 -6.56 -5.37
CA GLY A 76 6.09 -7.15 -4.03
C GLY A 76 6.35 -8.65 -4.08
N GLY A 77 6.45 -9.27 -2.90
CA GLY A 77 6.74 -10.72 -2.79
C GLY A 77 5.66 -11.63 -3.37
N VAL A 78 4.42 -11.14 -3.48
CA VAL A 78 3.25 -11.90 -3.98
C VAL A 78 2.69 -11.27 -5.27
N GLY A 79 3.49 -10.52 -6.03
CA GLY A 79 3.11 -9.97 -7.33
C GLY A 79 3.22 -8.45 -7.42
N VAL A 80 2.58 -7.87 -8.43
CA VAL A 80 2.68 -6.45 -8.76
C VAL A 80 1.49 -5.69 -8.15
N PHE A 81 1.75 -4.48 -7.67
CA PHE A 81 0.76 -3.60 -7.02
C PHE A 81 0.77 -2.22 -7.66
N ALA A 82 -0.41 -1.60 -7.73
CA ALA A 82 -0.57 -0.23 -8.18
C ALA A 82 0.12 0.75 -7.22
N VAL A 83 0.66 1.83 -7.77
CA VAL A 83 1.20 2.96 -7.01
C VAL A 83 0.35 4.21 -7.28
N PHE A 84 -0.01 4.94 -6.22
CA PHE A 84 -0.79 6.17 -6.30
C PHE A 84 0.05 7.40 -5.92
N ALA A 85 -0.34 8.59 -6.37
CA ALA A 85 0.45 9.79 -6.15
C ALA A 85 0.52 10.19 -4.67
N ASN A 86 -0.58 10.00 -3.94
CA ASN A 86 -0.67 10.18 -2.49
C ASN A 86 -1.66 9.18 -1.87
N MET A 87 -1.74 9.14 -0.54
CA MET A 87 -2.58 8.18 0.18
C MET A 87 -4.08 8.40 -0.06
N ASP A 88 -4.50 9.65 -0.26
CA ASP A 88 -5.90 10.01 -0.52
C ASP A 88 -6.35 9.49 -1.89
N ASP A 89 -5.49 9.58 -2.92
CA ASP A 89 -5.74 8.98 -4.23
C ASP A 89 -5.86 7.45 -4.13
N GLY A 90 -5.03 6.82 -3.31
CA GLY A 90 -5.12 5.39 -3.03
C GLY A 90 -6.43 4.99 -2.35
N HIS A 91 -6.87 5.77 -1.36
CA HIS A 91 -8.17 5.57 -0.73
C HIS A 91 -9.33 5.82 -1.71
N ALA A 92 -9.27 6.87 -2.53
CA ALA A 92 -10.28 7.15 -3.55
C ALA A 92 -10.40 6.01 -4.56
N ALA A 93 -9.27 5.46 -5.02
CA ALA A 93 -9.22 4.31 -5.91
C ALA A 93 -9.81 3.05 -5.25
N GLN A 94 -9.45 2.78 -3.99
CA GLN A 94 -10.01 1.66 -3.23
C GLN A 94 -11.53 1.81 -3.06
N ARG A 95 -12.01 3.00 -2.71
CA ARG A 95 -13.44 3.31 -2.56
C ARG A 95 -14.18 3.07 -3.87
N ALA A 96 -13.65 3.59 -4.98
CA ALA A 96 -14.25 3.44 -6.30
C ALA A 96 -14.35 1.95 -6.69
N LEU A 97 -13.29 1.16 -6.47
CA LEU A 97 -13.32 -0.29 -6.69
C LEU A 97 -14.41 -0.96 -5.86
N TYR A 98 -14.48 -0.63 -4.56
CA TYR A 98 -15.43 -1.25 -3.64
C TYR A 98 -16.87 -0.95 -4.02
N LEU A 99 -17.17 0.31 -4.32
CA LEU A 99 -18.51 0.72 -4.73
C LEU A 99 -18.90 0.15 -6.10
N ASN A 100 -18.01 0.20 -7.08
CA ASN A 100 -18.34 -0.19 -8.45
C ASN A 100 -18.43 -1.71 -8.64
N LYS A 101 -17.54 -2.47 -7.99
CA LYS A 101 -17.44 -3.93 -8.20
C LYS A 101 -18.17 -4.73 -7.13
N TYR A 102 -18.20 -4.24 -5.89
CA TYR A 102 -18.69 -4.98 -4.74
C TYR A 102 -19.86 -4.30 -4.02
N GLY A 103 -20.26 -3.10 -4.45
CA GLY A 103 -21.16 -2.22 -3.70
C GLY A 103 -22.48 -2.88 -3.29
N ALA A 104 -23.08 -3.69 -4.18
CA ALA A 104 -24.33 -4.39 -3.93
C ALA A 104 -24.16 -5.77 -3.25
N MET A 105 -22.92 -6.26 -3.11
CA MET A 105 -22.65 -7.54 -2.45
C MET A 105 -22.70 -7.35 -0.94
N LYS A 106 -23.13 -8.39 -0.21
CA LYS A 106 -22.90 -8.45 1.23
C LYS A 106 -21.41 -8.35 1.52
N VAL A 107 -21.04 -7.71 2.62
CA VAL A 107 -19.63 -7.56 3.00
C VAL A 107 -18.92 -8.91 3.04
N ARG A 108 -19.53 -9.97 3.60
CA ARG A 108 -18.92 -11.32 3.64
C ARG A 108 -18.55 -11.86 2.26
N ASP A 109 -19.39 -11.63 1.26
CA ASP A 109 -19.21 -12.14 -0.09
C ASP A 109 -18.14 -11.31 -0.82
N ALA A 110 -18.15 -10.00 -0.62
CA ALA A 110 -17.12 -9.11 -1.14
C ALA A 110 -15.74 -9.45 -0.59
N ILE A 111 -15.62 -9.63 0.74
CA ILE A 111 -14.35 -9.97 1.40
C ILE A 111 -13.86 -11.35 0.99
N SER A 112 -14.74 -12.34 0.81
CA SER A 112 -14.33 -13.66 0.31
C SER A 112 -13.74 -13.62 -1.10
N LYS A 113 -14.08 -12.60 -1.90
CA LYS A 113 -13.48 -12.35 -3.23
C LYS A 113 -12.20 -11.50 -3.16
N LEU A 114 -12.11 -10.58 -2.22
CA LEU A 114 -10.95 -9.69 -2.03
C LEU A 114 -9.78 -10.43 -1.35
N THR A 115 -10.09 -11.27 -0.37
CA THR A 115 -9.12 -12.03 0.42
C THR A 115 -9.58 -13.49 0.51
N PRO A 116 -9.35 -14.28 -0.56
CA PRO A 116 -9.86 -15.65 -0.62
C PRO A 116 -9.28 -16.53 0.50
N PRO A 117 -10.07 -17.46 1.07
CA PRO A 117 -9.62 -18.34 2.16
C PRO A 117 -8.45 -19.27 1.78
N SER A 118 -8.28 -19.57 0.49
CA SER A 118 -7.15 -20.35 -0.01
C SER A 118 -5.80 -19.65 0.17
N GLU A 119 -5.81 -18.33 0.32
CA GLU A 119 -4.60 -17.49 0.42
C GLU A 119 -4.49 -16.78 1.78
N ASN A 120 -5.60 -16.64 2.50
CA ASN A 120 -5.70 -15.81 3.69
C ASN A 120 -6.57 -16.46 4.77
N ASN A 121 -6.35 -16.06 6.03
CA ASN A 121 -7.28 -16.41 7.11
C ASN A 121 -8.51 -15.47 7.06
N THR A 122 -9.41 -15.71 6.12
CA THR A 122 -10.62 -14.90 5.89
C THR A 122 -11.52 -14.87 7.13
N GLU A 123 -11.60 -15.95 7.90
CA GLU A 123 -12.39 -15.96 9.15
C GLU A 123 -11.88 -14.94 10.17
N ARG A 124 -10.56 -14.88 10.38
CA ARG A 124 -9.93 -13.88 11.25
C ARG A 124 -10.21 -12.47 10.74
N TYR A 125 -10.16 -12.28 9.42
CA TYR A 125 -10.47 -10.99 8.77
C TYR A 125 -11.90 -10.57 9.07
N LEU A 126 -12.88 -11.44 8.81
CA LEU A 126 -14.30 -11.16 9.05
C LEU A 126 -14.58 -10.86 10.53
N LYS A 127 -13.94 -11.58 11.47
CA LYS A 127 -14.04 -11.28 12.91
C LYS A 127 -13.49 -9.89 13.26
N ALA A 128 -12.40 -9.47 12.62
CA ALA A 128 -11.84 -8.13 12.81
C ALA A 128 -12.80 -7.03 12.30
N LEU A 129 -13.46 -7.27 11.16
CA LEU A 129 -14.47 -6.35 10.62
C LEU A 129 -15.68 -6.22 11.55
N VAL A 130 -16.20 -7.33 12.08
CA VAL A 130 -17.29 -7.31 13.06
C VAL A 130 -16.89 -6.53 14.30
N LYS A 131 -15.67 -6.73 14.82
CA LYS A 131 -15.16 -5.97 15.96
C LYS A 131 -15.05 -4.46 15.68
N ALA A 132 -14.84 -4.08 14.43
CA ALA A 132 -14.83 -2.69 13.98
C ALA A 132 -16.23 -2.10 13.72
N GLY A 133 -17.30 -2.88 13.95
CA GLY A 133 -18.69 -2.44 13.79
C GLY A 133 -19.27 -2.67 12.39
N VAL A 134 -18.62 -3.47 11.55
CA VAL A 134 -19.14 -3.83 10.22
C VAL A 134 -20.14 -4.98 10.34
N ASP A 135 -21.35 -4.78 9.81
CA ASP A 135 -22.35 -5.83 9.66
C ASP A 135 -22.05 -6.67 8.41
N LEU A 136 -21.75 -7.96 8.59
CA LEU A 136 -21.35 -8.84 7.49
C LEU A 136 -22.51 -9.22 6.54
N ASP A 137 -23.76 -8.96 6.93
CA ASP A 137 -24.96 -9.27 6.14
C ASP A 137 -25.51 -8.08 5.34
N LYS A 138 -25.06 -6.85 5.65
CA LYS A 138 -25.36 -5.67 4.86
C LYS A 138 -24.42 -5.53 3.67
N ASP A 139 -24.86 -4.75 2.68
CA ASP A 139 -24.10 -4.50 1.48
C ASP A 139 -22.88 -3.60 1.75
N VAL A 140 -21.87 -3.68 0.88
CA VAL A 140 -20.65 -2.87 0.97
C VAL A 140 -20.96 -1.37 0.87
N LYS A 141 -21.86 -0.98 -0.03
CA LYS A 141 -22.14 0.43 -0.30
C LYS A 141 -22.74 1.13 0.91
N SER A 142 -23.64 0.49 1.65
CA SER A 142 -24.27 1.07 2.85
C SER A 142 -23.32 1.22 4.05
N GLN A 143 -22.15 0.57 4.03
CA GLN A 143 -21.19 0.57 5.13
C GLN A 143 -19.77 1.00 4.74
N ILE A 144 -19.61 1.57 3.55
CA ILE A 144 -18.28 1.83 2.95
C ILE A 144 -17.36 2.65 3.88
N ASP A 145 -17.92 3.60 4.62
CA ASP A 145 -17.16 4.50 5.51
C ASP A 145 -16.65 3.79 6.78
N VAL A 146 -17.32 2.74 7.23
CA VAL A 146 -16.86 1.89 8.35
C VAL A 146 -15.97 0.76 7.84
N LEU A 147 -16.30 0.21 6.67
CA LEU A 147 -15.57 -0.92 6.07
C LEU A 147 -14.14 -0.54 5.68
N MET A 148 -13.94 0.58 4.99
CA MET A 148 -12.62 0.94 4.46
C MET A 148 -11.53 1.10 5.53
N PRO A 149 -11.74 1.83 6.64
CA PRO A 149 -10.77 1.90 7.72
C PRO A 149 -10.49 0.53 8.35
N ALA A 150 -11.53 -0.30 8.55
CA ALA A 150 -11.40 -1.63 9.14
C ALA A 150 -10.57 -2.59 8.25
N VAL A 151 -10.76 -2.49 6.93
CA VAL A 151 -9.92 -3.17 5.93
C VAL A 151 -8.48 -2.68 6.02
N ALA A 152 -8.23 -1.37 6.03
CA ALA A 152 -6.86 -0.83 6.07
C ALA A 152 -6.05 -1.31 7.29
N VAL A 153 -6.70 -1.50 8.45
CA VAL A 153 -6.08 -2.11 9.63
C VAL A 153 -5.68 -3.56 9.36
N SER A 154 -6.52 -4.31 8.66
CA SER A 154 -6.27 -5.71 8.29
C SER A 154 -5.20 -5.85 7.20
N GLU A 155 -5.13 -4.90 6.27
CA GLU A 155 -4.12 -4.85 5.19
C GLU A 155 -2.70 -4.52 5.69
N GLY A 156 -2.55 -4.09 6.94
CA GLY A 156 -1.24 -3.90 7.56
C GLY A 156 -0.44 -2.74 6.96
N VAL A 157 -1.09 -1.58 6.78
CA VAL A 157 -0.38 -0.35 6.41
C VAL A 157 0.55 0.05 7.57
N ILE A 158 1.86 -0.08 7.37
CA ILE A 158 2.88 0.24 8.38
C ILE A 158 3.76 1.34 7.81
N ALA A 159 3.80 2.48 8.49
CA ALA A 159 4.61 3.61 8.08
C ALA A 159 6.11 3.29 8.18
N GLY A 160 6.87 3.79 7.21
CA GLY A 160 8.33 3.80 7.22
C GLY A 160 8.86 5.20 7.50
N ILE A 161 9.96 5.53 6.82
CA ILE A 161 10.63 6.83 6.91
C ILE A 161 10.48 7.55 5.57
N GLU A 162 10.04 8.80 5.61
CA GLU A 162 10.07 9.68 4.44
C GLU A 162 11.38 10.45 4.41
N VAL A 163 12.06 10.39 3.26
CA VAL A 163 13.30 11.14 2.99
C VAL A 163 12.96 12.19 1.94
N PRO A 164 13.10 13.50 2.25
CA PRO A 164 12.94 14.56 1.27
C PRO A 164 13.88 14.37 0.08
N ARG A 165 13.37 14.63 -1.11
CA ARG A 165 14.11 14.47 -2.37
C ARG A 165 14.62 15.80 -2.89
#